data_AF-W4V4J4-F1
#
_entry.id   AF-W4V4J4-F1
#
_cell.length_a   1.000
_cell.length_b   1.000
_cell.length_c   1.000
_cell.angle_alpha   90.00
_cell.angle_beta   90.00
_cell.angle_gamma   90.00
#
_symmetry.space_group_name_H-M   'P 1'
#
loop_
_entity.id
_entity.type
_entity.pdbx_description
1 polymer ?
#
loop_
_entity_poly.entity_id
_entity_poly.type
_entity_poly.pdbx_seq_one_letter_code
_entity_poly.pdbx_strand_id
1 'polypeptide(L)' 'MFGFNNILKIIAVVAILAFGHLFNFAINALGAYVHSCRLQYIEFFGKFYKGGGTAFEPFKAKTKYINLK' A
#
# COMPACT_ATOMS: atom_id res chain seq x y z
N MET A 1 26.21 31.93 26.94
CA MET A 1 25.74 30.58 27.35
C MET A 1 24.65 30.03 26.42
N PHE A 2 24.70 30.31 25.11
CA PHE A 2 23.87 29.68 24.09
C PHE A 2 24.71 29.61 22.82
N GLY A 3 25.54 28.58 22.72
CA GLY A 3 26.35 28.34 21.54
C GLY A 3 25.48 27.76 20.43
N PHE A 4 25.63 28.27 19.21
CA PHE A 4 25.02 27.75 17.98
C PHE A 4 25.08 26.22 17.86
N ASN A 5 26.14 25.62 18.42
CA ASN A 5 26.36 24.18 18.49
C ASN A 5 25.23 23.39 19.22
N ASN A 6 24.54 24.00 20.18
CA ASN A 6 23.46 23.35 20.93
C ASN A 6 22.17 23.29 20.11
N ILE A 7 21.87 24.35 19.35
CA ILE A 7 20.70 24.40 18.47
C ILE A 7 20.84 23.37 17.34
N LEU A 8 22.02 23.29 16.73
CA LEU A 8 22.30 22.31 15.68
C LEU A 8 22.15 20.87 16.20
N LYS A 9 22.62 20.58 17.42
CA LYS A 9 22.45 19.27 18.07
C LYS A 9 20.98 18.94 18.32
N ILE A 10 20.18 19.89 18.79
CA ILE A 10 18.75 19.67 19.04
C ILE A 10 18.01 19.36 17.74
N ILE A 11 18.28 20.11 16.66
CA ILE A 11 17.67 19.87 15.35
C ILE A 11 18.05 18.48 14.82
N ALA A 12 19.32 18.09 14.93
CA ALA A 12 19.78 16.77 14.50
C ALA A 12 19.08 15.63 15.28
N VAL A 13 18.92 15.78 16.60
CA VAL A 13 18.23 14.79 17.44
C VAL A 13 16.75 14.67 17.05
N VAL A 14 16.06 15.78 16.84
CA VAL A 14 14.65 15.79 16.43
C VAL A 14 14.48 15.14 15.06
N ALA A 15 15.37 15.42 14.10
CA ALA A 15 15.33 14.82 12.78
C ALA A 15 15.51 13.29 12.81
N ILE A 16 16.49 12.81 13.59
CA ILE A 16 16.75 11.37 13.75
C ILE A 16 15.57 10.68 14.43
N LEU A 17 14.98 11.31 15.45
CA LEU A 17 13.82 10.78 16.17
C LEU A 17 12.58 10.71 15.26
N ALA A 18 12.30 11.75 14.49
CA ALA A 18 11.20 11.77 13.54
C ALA A 18 11.36 10.71 12.45
N PHE A 19 12.56 10.55 11.90
CA PHE A 19 12.84 9.54 10.87
C PHE A 19 12.71 8.12 11.42
N GLY A 20 13.29 7.87 12.61
CA GLY A 20 13.17 6.57 13.29
C GLY A 20 11.71 6.23 13.63
N HIS A 21 10.92 7.20 14.07
CA HIS A 21 9.50 6.98 14.38
C HIS A 21 8.68 6.71 13.12
N LEU A 22 8.92 7.45 12.04
CA LEU A 22 8.25 7.24 10.76
C LEU A 22 8.56 5.85 10.18
N PHE A 23 9.82 5.42 10.25
CA PHE A 23 10.23 4.11 9.77
C PHE A 23 9.62 2.97 10.60
N ASN A 24 9.61 3.11 11.93
CA ASN A 24 8.96 2.15 12.82
C ASN A 24 7.44 2.08 12.56
N PHE A 25 6.80 3.22 12.36
CA PHE A 25 5.38 3.29 12.04
C PHE A 25 5.07 2.60 10.70
N ALA A 26 5.89 2.86 9.67
CA ALA A 26 5.72 2.23 8.36
C ALA A 26 5.83 0.70 8.43
N ILE A 27 6.81 0.17 9.16
CA ILE A 27 6.95 -1.29 9.33
C ILE A 27 5.76 -1.88 10.08
N ASN A 28 5.31 -1.25 11.16
CA ASN A 28 4.15 -1.72 11.92
C ASN A 28 2.87 -1.68 11.06
N ALA A 29 2.67 -0.62 10.28
CA ALA A 29 1.54 -0.49 9.38
C ALA A 29 1.57 -1.54 8.26
N LEU A 30 2.73 -1.79 7.64
CA LEU A 30 2.90 -2.84 6.63
C LEU A 30 2.67 -4.24 7.22
N GLY A 31 3.16 -4.50 8.43
CA GLY A 31 2.95 -5.76 9.14
C GLY A 31 1.47 -6.01 9.45
N ALA A 32 0.78 -5.00 9.98
CA ALA A 32 -0.66 -5.05 10.22
C ALA A 32 -1.45 -5.24 8.92
N TYR A 33 -1.07 -4.53 7.85
CA TYR A 33 -1.70 -4.64 6.54
C TYR A 33 -1.60 -6.06 5.97
N VAL A 34 -0.40 -6.65 5.94
CA VAL A 34 -0.20 -8.03 5.44
C VAL A 34 -0.94 -9.04 6.30
N HIS A 35 -0.98 -8.85 7.62
CA HIS A 35 -1.72 -9.73 8.52
C HIS A 35 -3.23 -9.67 8.28
N SER A 36 -3.78 -8.46 8.10
CA SER A 36 -5.18 -8.27 7.71
C SER A 36 -5.48 -8.84 6.33
N CYS A 37 -4.58 -8.67 5.34
CA CYS A 37 -4.73 -9.28 4.02
C CYS A 37 -4.79 -10.81 4.07
N ARG A 38 -4.05 -11.45 5.00
CA ARG A 38 -4.13 -12.91 5.19
C ARG A 38 -5.55 -13.33 5.59
N LEU A 39 -6.13 -12.64 6.56
CA LEU A 39 -7.49 -12.91 7.03
C LEU A 39 -8.52 -12.56 5.93
N GLN A 40 -8.37 -11.41 5.26
CA GLN A 40 -9.21 -11.00 4.14
C GLN A 40 -9.19 -12.04 3.01
N TYR A 41 -8.02 -12.57 2.66
CA TYR A 41 -7.90 -13.57 1.61
C TYR A 41 -8.65 -14.85 1.96
N ILE A 42 -8.44 -15.40 3.16
CA ILE A 42 -9.06 -16.67 3.55
C ILE A 42 -10.55 -16.54 3.91
N GLU A 43 -10.96 -15.48 4.60
CA GLU A 43 -12.34 -15.29 5.04
C GLU A 43 -13.23 -14.77 3.90
N PHE A 44 -12.70 -13.89 3.05
CA PHE A 44 -13.47 -13.29 1.97
C PHE A 44 -13.44 -14.16 0.71
N PHE A 45 -12.27 -14.64 0.25
CA PHE A 45 -12.21 -15.48 -0.95
C PHE A 45 -12.66 -16.92 -0.67
N GLY A 46 -12.49 -17.44 0.55
CA GLY A 46 -12.95 -18.79 0.90
C GLY A 46 -14.47 -18.94 1.00
N LYS A 47 -15.19 -17.91 1.46
CA LYS A 47 -16.67 -17.94 1.62
C LYS A 47 -17.45 -17.25 0.51
N PHE A 48 -16.94 -16.15 -0.05
CA PHE A 48 -17.70 -15.31 -0.99
C PHE A 48 -17.18 -15.39 -2.43
N TYR A 49 -15.98 -15.93 -2.67
CA TYR A 49 -15.44 -16.13 -4.01
C TYR A 49 -15.54 -17.60 -4.43
N LYS A 50 -16.72 -18.01 -4.92
CA LYS A 50 -16.85 -19.27 -5.67
C LYS A 50 -16.05 -19.13 -6.97
N GLY A 51 -14.82 -19.66 -6.99
CA GLY A 51 -14.01 -19.80 -8.20
C GLY A 51 -14.75 -20.66 -9.22
N GLY A 52 -15.47 -20.01 -10.12
CA GLY A 52 -16.36 -20.69 -11.08
C GLY A 52 -17.27 -19.75 -11.86
N GLY A 53 -16.99 -18.44 -11.89
CA GLY A 53 -17.61 -17.52 -12.84
C GLY A 53 -16.75 -17.44 -14.09
N THR A 54 -17.31 -17.76 -15.25
CA THR A 54 -16.67 -17.44 -16.54
C THR A 54 -16.37 -15.94 -16.55
N ALA A 55 -15.13 -15.56 -16.85
CA ALA A 55 -14.80 -14.15 -17.05
C ALA A 55 -15.78 -13.62 -18.10
N PHE A 56 -16.52 -12.56 -17.77
CA PHE A 56 -17.42 -11.93 -18.73
C PHE A 56 -16.54 -11.37 -19.84
N GLU A 57 -16.45 -12.07 -20.97
CA GLU A 57 -15.92 -11.50 -22.20
C GLU A 57 -17.01 -10.53 -22.69
N PRO A 58 -16.80 -9.21 -22.59
CA PRO A 58 -17.71 -8.28 -23.21
C PRO A 58 -17.81 -8.66 -24.69
N PHE A 59 -19.00 -8.59 -25.25
CA PHE A 59 -19.23 -8.72 -26.69
C PHE A 59 -18.55 -7.55 -27.40
N LYS A 60 -17.21 -7.55 -27.44
CA LYS A 60 -16.43 -6.70 -28.31
C LYS A 60 -16.72 -7.24 -29.70
N ALA A 61 -17.58 -6.53 -30.42
CA ALA A 61 -17.60 -6.62 -31.86
C ALA A 61 -16.12 -6.56 -32.32
N LYS A 62 -15.61 -7.66 -32.87
CA LYS A 62 -14.26 -7.70 -33.45
C LYS A 62 -14.28 -6.82 -34.70
N THR A 63 -14.28 -5.50 -34.52
CA THR A 63 -14.05 -4.54 -35.60
C THR A 63 -12.56 -4.53 -35.93
N LYS A 64 -12.02 -5.69 -36.32
CA LYS A 64 -10.67 -5.83 -36.88
C LYS A 64 -10.58 -5.14 -38.27
N TYR A 65 -11.70 -4.68 -38.83
CA TYR A 65 -11.79 -4.10 -40.17
C TYR A 65 -12.60 -2.81 -40.30
N ILE A 66 -13.06 -2.18 -39.20
CA ILE A 66 -13.75 -0.88 -39.33
C ILE A 66 -12.73 0.23 -39.06
N ASN A 67 -12.10 0.66 -40.15
CA ASN A 67 -11.39 1.93 -40.22
C ASN A 67 -12.43 3.04 -40.11
N LEU A 68 -12.59 3.60 -38.90
CA LEU A 68 -13.33 4.84 -38.72
C LEU A 68 -12.46 5.97 -39.27
N LYS A 69 -12.84 6.46 -40.45
CA LYS A 69 -12.32 7.68 -41.06
C LYS A 69 -12.90 8.91 -40.36
#